data_AF-A0A0W0V9N9-F1
#
_entry.id   AF-A0A0W0V9N9-F1
#
_cell.length_a   1.000
_cell.length_b   1.000
_cell.length_c   1.000
_cell.angle_alpha   90.00
_cell.angle_beta   90.00
_cell.angle_gamma   90.00
#
_symmetry.space_group_name_H-M   'P 1'
#
loop_
_entity.id
_entity.type
_entity.pdbx_description
1 polymer ?
#
loop_
_entity_poly.entity_id
_entity_poly.type
_entity_poly.pdbx_seq_one_letter_code
_entity_poly.pdbx_strand_id
1 'polypeptide(L)'
;MPTQSNNAIAALEALQYARKYILEGSTQLINNSYPPSKRNELRNAVRKLRELCDCHPDYISALDLEIRDFYYGIAMSKELALGNCHELALMALDYLSHQTEDVEGETYKIEGGNHVILVIGRKADSVATDPLSWGEDAYICDPWANKVFPASLYLTELKNYYSEFDSESSSYLNYTEDFDVQKHVLQPCSATENSIYIRTHRSKSQAHLKKVTDMFEKKSVQMAQAINLLHEKLQNLANRLAQKRGAEDEKTVAIRTILSVIAEAQQINTVLENREYLENYLPLKLESALNSSQRAFAKALATASRQQQTLGKHRVAYSKDSLVNHALLFFHRYPKSEKLTYEALREAEQTVKQIKSIGLQ
;
A
#
# COMPACT_ATOMS: atom_id res chain seq x y z
N MET A 1 10.00 7.02 -45.18
CA MET A 1 9.58 7.36 -43.79
C MET A 1 10.75 7.00 -42.90
N PRO A 2 11.40 7.96 -42.21
CA PRO A 2 12.39 7.59 -41.19
C PRO A 2 11.68 6.77 -40.11
N THR A 3 12.17 5.57 -39.84
CA THR A 3 11.72 4.72 -38.73
C THR A 3 12.00 5.46 -37.43
N GLN A 4 10.97 5.74 -36.64
CA GLN A 4 11.14 6.28 -35.28
C GLN A 4 12.04 5.34 -34.47
N SER A 5 12.97 5.89 -33.69
CA SER A 5 13.82 5.08 -32.82
C SER A 5 13.00 4.37 -31.75
N ASN A 6 13.47 3.21 -31.29
CA ASN A 6 12.79 2.44 -30.23
C ASN A 6 12.60 3.27 -28.96
N ASN A 7 13.54 4.17 -28.64
CA ASN A 7 13.45 5.08 -27.50
C ASN A 7 12.29 6.08 -27.64
N ALA A 8 12.05 6.61 -28.85
CA ALA A 8 10.95 7.53 -29.11
C ALA A 8 9.58 6.85 -28.91
N ILE A 9 9.45 5.61 -29.40
CA ILE A 9 8.23 4.81 -29.25
C ILE A 9 8.00 4.51 -27.76
N ALA A 10 9.03 4.00 -27.07
CA ALA A 10 8.95 3.70 -25.64
C ALA A 10 8.61 4.94 -24.80
N ALA A 11 9.14 6.11 -25.15
CA ALA A 11 8.80 7.37 -24.50
C ALA A 11 7.32 7.75 -24.65
N LEU A 12 6.77 7.60 -25.85
CA LEU A 12 5.35 7.87 -26.11
C LEU A 12 4.44 6.89 -25.38
N GLU A 13 4.80 5.61 -25.34
CA GLU A 13 4.03 4.59 -24.63
C GLU A 13 4.11 4.78 -23.11
N ALA A 14 5.28 5.13 -22.57
CA ALA A 14 5.46 5.48 -21.16
C ALA A 14 4.63 6.71 -20.75
N LEU A 15 4.62 7.75 -21.60
CA LEU A 15 3.76 8.92 -21.44
C LEU A 15 2.28 8.52 -21.36
N GLN A 16 1.81 7.73 -22.33
CA GLN A 16 0.41 7.29 -22.38
C GLN A 16 0.04 6.43 -21.17
N TYR A 17 0.93 5.54 -20.76
CA TYR A 17 0.75 4.70 -19.58
C TYR A 17 0.61 5.54 -18.31
N ALA A 18 1.49 6.52 -18.10
CA ALA A 18 1.44 7.39 -16.92
C ALA A 18 0.10 8.12 -16.81
N ARG A 19 -0.34 8.73 -17.91
CA ARG A 19 -1.59 9.51 -17.97
C ARG A 19 -2.86 8.66 -17.98
N LYS A 20 -2.76 7.38 -18.35
CA LYS A 20 -3.87 6.43 -18.23
C LYS A 20 -4.22 6.17 -16.76
N TYR A 21 -3.22 6.15 -15.88
CA TYR A 21 -3.40 5.80 -14.48
C TYR A 21 -3.53 7.03 -13.55
N ILE A 22 -2.79 8.10 -13.82
CA ILE A 22 -2.87 9.34 -13.03
C ILE A 22 -3.73 10.35 -13.79
N LEU A 23 -4.92 10.62 -13.24
CA LEU A 23 -5.93 11.46 -13.87
C LEU A 23 -5.91 12.89 -13.33
N GLU A 24 -5.74 13.05 -12.02
CA GLU A 24 -5.66 14.35 -11.35
C GLU A 24 -4.31 14.53 -10.66
N GLY A 25 -3.91 15.79 -10.51
CA GLY A 25 -2.80 16.21 -9.67
C GLY A 25 -3.10 17.60 -9.11
N SER A 26 -2.28 18.10 -8.18
CA SER A 26 -2.44 19.45 -7.66
C SER A 26 -1.71 20.51 -8.48
N THR A 27 -0.73 20.12 -9.29
CA THR A 27 0.19 21.05 -9.97
C THR A 27 -0.20 21.37 -11.42
N GLN A 28 -1.18 20.67 -12.01
CA GLN A 28 -1.56 20.91 -13.41
C GLN A 28 -2.11 22.34 -13.62
N LEU A 29 -1.80 22.97 -14.76
CA LEU A 29 -2.24 24.35 -15.05
C LEU A 29 -3.77 24.48 -15.13
N ILE A 30 -4.48 23.44 -15.60
CA ILE A 30 -5.94 23.43 -15.66
C ILE A 30 -6.58 23.67 -14.27
N ASN A 31 -5.87 23.33 -13.19
CA ASN A 31 -6.36 23.52 -11.83
C ASN A 31 -6.55 24.99 -11.47
N ASN A 32 -5.89 25.92 -12.16
CA ASN A 32 -6.13 27.37 -11.96
C ASN A 32 -7.57 27.76 -12.28
N SER A 33 -8.24 27.01 -13.17
CA SER A 33 -9.66 27.21 -13.49
C SER A 33 -10.62 26.66 -12.42
N TYR A 34 -10.12 25.85 -11.48
CA TYR A 34 -10.96 25.26 -10.44
C TYR A 34 -11.23 26.24 -9.30
N PRO A 35 -12.37 26.08 -8.60
CA PRO A 35 -12.63 26.80 -7.36
C PRO A 35 -11.52 26.57 -6.32
N PRO A 36 -11.24 27.55 -5.44
CA PRO A 36 -10.18 27.45 -4.45
C PRO A 36 -10.30 26.24 -3.51
N SER A 37 -11.54 25.83 -3.17
CA SER A 37 -11.81 24.63 -2.37
C SER A 37 -11.26 23.36 -3.03
N LYS A 38 -11.59 23.12 -4.31
CA LYS A 38 -11.10 21.95 -5.07
C LYS A 38 -9.58 21.98 -5.25
N ARG A 39 -8.96 23.14 -5.47
CA ARG A 39 -7.49 23.27 -5.52
C ARG A 39 -6.84 22.82 -4.20
N ASN A 40 -7.41 23.27 -3.08
CA ASN A 40 -6.91 22.91 -1.75
C ASN A 40 -7.15 21.42 -1.43
N GLU A 41 -8.30 20.87 -1.82
CA GLU A 41 -8.60 19.44 -1.70
C GLU A 41 -7.60 18.58 -2.49
N LEU A 42 -7.31 18.94 -3.74
CA LEU A 42 -6.32 18.25 -4.57
C LEU A 42 -4.92 18.28 -3.94
N ARG A 43 -4.47 19.45 -3.47
CA ARG A 43 -3.20 19.57 -2.76
C ARG A 43 -3.16 18.67 -1.52
N ASN A 44 -4.22 18.71 -0.71
CA ASN A 44 -4.31 17.89 0.50
C ASN A 44 -4.33 16.40 0.17
N ALA A 45 -5.02 15.99 -0.89
CA ALA A 45 -5.08 14.62 -1.35
C ALA A 45 -3.70 14.12 -1.82
N VAL A 46 -2.95 14.91 -2.61
CA VAL A 46 -1.59 14.53 -3.03
C VAL A 46 -0.65 14.47 -1.82
N ARG A 47 -0.76 15.42 -0.89
CA ARG A 47 0.02 15.37 0.36
C ARG A 47 -0.30 14.11 1.15
N LYS A 48 -1.58 13.76 1.29
CA LYS A 48 -2.04 12.55 1.99
C LYS A 48 -1.52 11.28 1.32
N LEU A 49 -1.49 11.23 -0.01
CA LEU A 49 -0.90 10.13 -0.77
C LEU A 49 0.58 9.96 -0.40
N ARG A 50 1.35 11.06 -0.35
CA ARG A 50 2.78 11.01 0.02
C ARG A 50 2.98 10.63 1.49
N GLU A 51 2.18 11.16 2.40
CA GLU A 51 2.16 10.73 3.81
C GLU A 51 1.89 9.23 3.95
N LEU A 52 0.96 8.68 3.14
CA LEU A 52 0.67 7.24 3.12
C LEU A 52 1.84 6.42 2.59
N CYS A 53 2.63 6.97 1.67
CA CYS A 53 3.89 6.38 1.23
C CYS A 53 4.88 6.40 2.40
N ASP A 54 5.17 7.56 2.98
CA ASP A 54 6.16 7.67 4.08
C ASP A 54 5.84 6.80 5.31
N CYS A 55 4.55 6.56 5.60
CA CYS A 55 4.10 5.76 6.75
C CYS A 55 4.17 4.24 6.55
N HIS A 56 5.10 3.73 5.72
CA HIS A 56 5.23 2.29 5.45
C HIS A 56 5.21 1.47 6.75
N PRO A 57 4.41 0.39 6.84
CA PRO A 57 4.44 -0.48 8.00
C PRO A 57 5.86 -1.05 8.20
N ASP A 58 6.39 -1.00 9.43
CA ASP A 58 7.73 -1.44 9.87
C ASP A 58 8.11 -2.91 9.52
N TYR A 59 7.23 -3.64 8.84
CA TYR A 59 7.27 -5.08 8.70
C TYR A 59 7.85 -5.58 7.37
N ILE A 60 8.14 -4.69 6.42
CA ILE A 60 8.85 -5.03 5.17
C ILE A 60 10.36 -4.90 5.41
N SER A 61 10.94 -5.79 6.21
CA SER A 61 12.39 -6.01 6.20
C SER A 61 12.86 -6.81 4.97
N ALA A 62 11.92 -7.15 4.08
CA ALA A 62 12.11 -8.05 2.97
C ALA A 62 12.60 -7.34 1.71
N LEU A 63 11.85 -6.34 1.23
CA LEU A 63 12.19 -5.59 0.03
C LEU A 63 13.29 -4.56 0.36
N ASP A 64 14.17 -4.31 -0.61
CA ASP A 64 15.03 -3.14 -0.58
C ASP A 64 14.17 -1.89 -0.40
N LEU A 65 14.53 -1.00 0.54
CA LEU A 65 13.66 0.09 0.98
C LEU A 65 13.29 0.98 -0.21
N GLU A 66 14.25 1.25 -1.08
CA GLU A 66 14.12 2.14 -2.23
C GLU A 66 13.16 1.56 -3.28
N ILE A 67 13.13 0.23 -3.44
CA ILE A 67 12.24 -0.45 -4.41
C ILE A 67 10.84 -0.56 -3.84
N ARG A 68 10.74 -0.79 -2.54
CA ARG A 68 9.47 -0.75 -1.84
C ARG A 68 8.83 0.63 -2.04
N ASP A 69 9.57 1.70 -1.81
CA ASP A 69 9.06 3.07 -1.92
C ASP A 69 8.61 3.35 -3.38
N PHE A 70 9.39 2.91 -4.37
CA PHE A 70 9.00 2.95 -5.78
C PHE A 70 7.65 2.24 -6.03
N TYR A 71 7.55 0.94 -5.73
CA TYR A 71 6.34 0.17 -6.04
C TYR A 71 5.12 0.61 -5.23
N TYR A 72 5.33 1.05 -3.98
CA TYR A 72 4.25 1.56 -3.15
C TYR A 72 3.72 2.90 -3.69
N GLY A 73 4.61 3.81 -4.09
CA GLY A 73 4.23 5.04 -4.77
C GLY A 73 3.40 4.77 -6.01
N ILE A 74 3.85 3.84 -6.87
CA ILE A 74 3.08 3.42 -8.05
C ILE A 74 1.71 2.86 -7.66
N ALA A 75 1.64 1.97 -6.68
CA ALA A 75 0.39 1.34 -6.25
C ALA A 75 -0.62 2.38 -5.76
N MET A 76 -0.19 3.30 -4.89
CA MET A 76 -1.05 4.34 -4.33
C MET A 76 -1.51 5.33 -5.41
N SER A 77 -0.61 5.74 -6.31
CA SER A 77 -0.99 6.61 -7.44
C SER A 77 -2.00 5.95 -8.37
N LYS A 78 -1.91 4.64 -8.62
CA LYS A 78 -2.92 3.91 -9.41
C LYS A 78 -4.26 3.80 -8.67
N GLU A 79 -4.22 3.45 -7.39
CA GLU A 79 -5.44 3.25 -6.58
C GLU A 79 -6.25 4.54 -6.45
N LEU A 80 -5.55 5.67 -6.24
CA LEU A 80 -6.17 6.97 -6.06
C LEU A 80 -6.32 7.78 -7.36
N ALA A 81 -5.79 7.27 -8.47
CA ALA A 81 -5.68 7.95 -9.76
C ALA A 81 -5.09 9.38 -9.66
N LEU A 82 -4.13 9.55 -8.74
CA LEU A 82 -3.65 10.85 -8.27
C LEU A 82 -2.11 10.93 -8.26
N GLY A 83 -1.56 12.06 -8.71
CA GLY A 83 -0.12 12.30 -8.70
C GLY A 83 0.29 13.63 -9.34
N ASN A 84 1.46 14.15 -8.96
CA ASN A 84 2.09 15.31 -9.60
C ASN A 84 3.20 14.85 -10.55
N CYS A 85 4.11 15.76 -10.93
CA CYS A 85 5.21 15.48 -11.87
C CYS A 85 6.10 14.31 -11.44
N HIS A 86 6.44 14.18 -10.15
CA HIS A 86 7.24 13.06 -9.65
C HIS A 86 6.50 11.72 -9.79
N GLU A 87 5.27 11.61 -9.29
CA GLU A 87 4.48 10.37 -9.42
C GLU A 87 4.22 10.00 -10.88
N LEU A 88 4.00 10.99 -11.75
CA LEU A 88 3.86 10.80 -13.20
C LEU A 88 5.14 10.28 -13.85
N ALA A 89 6.31 10.82 -13.49
CA ALA A 89 7.59 10.36 -13.99
C ALA A 89 7.92 8.95 -13.49
N LEU A 90 7.62 8.63 -12.22
CA LEU A 90 7.74 7.27 -11.68
C LEU A 90 6.81 6.31 -12.42
N MET A 91 5.57 6.70 -12.72
CA MET A 91 4.63 5.86 -13.49
C MET A 91 5.12 5.60 -14.91
N ALA A 92 5.74 6.58 -15.56
CA ALA A 92 6.37 6.37 -16.86
C ALA A 92 7.61 5.46 -16.75
N LEU A 93 8.40 5.59 -15.68
CA LEU A 93 9.53 4.70 -15.39
C LEU A 93 9.09 3.26 -15.10
N ASP A 94 7.94 3.07 -14.44
CA ASP A 94 7.31 1.77 -14.20
C ASP A 94 7.01 1.06 -15.54
N TYR A 95 6.45 1.78 -16.51
CA TYR A 95 6.25 1.24 -17.85
C TYR A 95 7.56 0.73 -18.48
N LEU A 96 8.59 1.58 -18.55
CA LEU A 96 9.87 1.20 -19.15
C LEU A 96 10.52 0.01 -18.44
N SER A 97 10.44 -0.01 -17.11
CA SER A 97 11.06 -1.06 -16.31
C SER A 97 10.40 -2.43 -16.51
N HIS A 98 9.14 -2.47 -16.97
CA HIS A 98 8.36 -3.70 -17.11
C HIS A 98 8.10 -4.12 -18.56
N GLN A 99 8.04 -3.19 -19.50
CA GLN A 99 7.57 -3.44 -20.87
C GLN A 99 8.68 -3.35 -21.94
N THR A 100 9.83 -2.78 -21.61
CA THR A 100 10.92 -2.58 -22.57
C THR A 100 12.25 -3.04 -21.95
N GLU A 101 12.78 -4.20 -22.31
CA GLU A 101 14.01 -4.72 -21.69
C GLU A 101 15.28 -3.96 -22.13
N ASP A 102 15.30 -3.48 -23.38
CA ASP A 102 16.49 -2.88 -24.02
C ASP A 102 16.54 -1.34 -23.94
N VAL A 103 15.50 -0.70 -23.43
CA VAL A 103 15.42 0.77 -23.34
C VAL A 103 15.74 1.20 -21.93
N GLU A 104 16.79 2.01 -21.75
CA GLU A 104 17.14 2.56 -20.45
C GLU A 104 16.42 3.90 -20.21
N GLY A 105 16.02 4.13 -18.97
CA GLY A 105 15.50 5.42 -18.53
C GLY A 105 15.71 5.65 -17.03
N GLU A 106 15.68 6.92 -16.65
CA GLU A 106 15.90 7.42 -15.29
C GLU A 106 15.16 8.75 -15.08
N THR A 107 14.70 9.00 -13.85
CA THR A 107 14.00 10.25 -13.52
C THR A 107 14.99 11.37 -13.28
N TYR A 108 14.65 12.56 -13.77
CA TYR A 108 15.42 13.78 -13.59
C TYR A 108 14.56 14.86 -12.94
N LYS A 109 15.18 15.64 -12.05
CA LYS A 109 14.63 16.88 -11.50
C LYS A 109 15.31 18.08 -12.13
N ILE A 110 14.58 19.20 -12.16
CA ILE A 110 15.13 20.52 -12.45
C ILE A 110 15.60 21.12 -11.12
N GLU A 111 16.90 21.09 -10.85
CA GLU A 111 17.51 21.86 -9.76
C GLU A 111 17.42 23.36 -10.07
N GLY A 112 17.09 24.17 -9.06
CA GLY A 112 16.66 25.56 -9.27
C GLY A 112 15.20 25.70 -9.71
N GLY A 113 14.49 24.59 -9.91
CA GLY A 113 13.07 24.53 -10.24
C GLY A 113 12.29 23.54 -9.35
N ASN A 114 11.07 23.21 -9.76
CA ASN A 114 10.20 22.23 -9.07
C ASN A 114 9.48 21.34 -10.08
N HIS A 115 10.25 20.67 -10.94
CA HIS A 115 9.71 19.76 -11.94
C HIS A 115 10.53 18.48 -12.04
N VAL A 116 9.84 17.37 -12.33
CA VAL A 116 10.42 16.04 -12.49
C VAL A 116 9.94 15.44 -13.80
N ILE A 117 10.87 14.86 -14.55
CA ILE A 117 10.69 14.29 -15.88
C ILE A 117 11.34 12.91 -15.96
N LEU A 118 11.04 12.16 -17.02
CA LEU A 118 11.72 10.90 -17.34
C LEU A 118 12.66 11.12 -18.53
N VAL A 119 13.92 10.75 -18.39
CA VAL A 119 14.91 10.74 -19.47
C VAL A 119 15.10 9.32 -19.95
N ILE A 120 15.12 9.12 -21.27
CA ILE A 120 15.12 7.81 -21.92
C ILE A 120 16.25 7.76 -22.93
N GLY A 121 17.03 6.68 -22.94
CA GLY A 121 18.05 6.42 -23.96
C GLY A 121 19.29 7.29 -23.88
N ARG A 122 19.60 7.87 -22.72
CA ARG A 122 20.83 8.63 -22.51
C ARG A 122 22.05 7.69 -22.65
N LYS A 123 23.09 8.13 -23.37
CA LYS A 123 24.37 7.42 -23.45
C LYS A 123 25.02 7.28 -22.07
N ALA A 124 25.49 6.08 -21.72
CA ALA A 124 26.03 5.79 -20.39
C ALA A 124 27.25 6.66 -20.00
N ASP A 125 28.09 7.02 -20.97
CA ASP A 125 29.28 7.85 -20.81
C ASP A 125 29.04 9.37 -20.98
N SER A 126 27.79 9.78 -21.20
CA SER A 126 27.44 11.19 -21.31
C SER A 126 27.50 11.91 -19.95
N VAL A 127 27.58 13.24 -20.00
CA VAL A 127 27.49 14.07 -18.79
C VAL A 127 26.03 14.18 -18.36
N ALA A 128 25.71 13.69 -17.16
CA ALA A 128 24.33 13.63 -16.67
C ALA A 128 23.63 15.00 -16.65
N THR A 129 24.36 16.10 -16.41
CA THR A 129 23.77 17.44 -16.35
C THR A 129 23.69 18.17 -17.69
N ASP A 130 24.17 17.57 -18.78
CA ASP A 130 24.23 18.21 -20.10
C ASP A 130 23.42 17.40 -21.14
N PRO A 131 22.16 17.80 -21.40
CA PRO A 131 21.29 17.12 -22.37
C PRO A 131 21.85 17.02 -23.79
N LEU A 132 22.75 17.92 -24.19
CA LEU A 132 23.37 17.88 -25.53
C LEU A 132 24.39 16.74 -25.64
N SER A 133 24.95 16.27 -24.52
CA SER A 133 25.87 15.14 -24.48
C SER A 133 25.17 13.78 -24.49
N TRP A 134 23.86 13.72 -24.24
CA TRP A 134 23.11 12.49 -24.01
C TRP A 134 22.94 11.61 -25.25
N GLY A 135 23.19 12.15 -26.45
CA GLY A 135 23.06 11.46 -27.72
C GLY A 135 21.77 11.77 -28.48
N GLU A 136 21.76 11.49 -29.78
CA GLU A 136 20.63 11.81 -30.69
C GLU A 136 19.38 10.95 -30.41
N ASP A 137 19.57 9.76 -29.85
CA ASP A 137 18.49 8.83 -29.47
C ASP A 137 17.97 9.06 -28.04
N ALA A 138 18.41 10.12 -27.36
CA ALA A 138 17.92 10.47 -26.04
C ALA A 138 16.63 11.30 -26.13
N TYR A 139 15.64 10.94 -25.32
CA TYR A 139 14.33 11.61 -25.27
C TYR A 139 13.98 12.05 -23.87
N ILE A 140 13.33 13.20 -23.78
CA ILE A 140 12.65 13.67 -22.57
C ILE A 140 11.17 13.30 -22.70
N CYS A 141 10.69 12.52 -21.75
CA CYS A 141 9.28 12.23 -21.54
C CYS A 141 8.79 13.05 -20.34
N ASP A 142 7.89 13.99 -20.59
CA ASP A 142 7.23 14.82 -19.58
C ASP A 142 5.73 14.49 -19.53
N PRO A 143 5.31 13.54 -18.68
CA PRO A 143 3.90 13.17 -18.60
C PRO A 143 3.01 14.23 -17.96
N TRP A 144 3.59 15.16 -17.19
CA TRP A 144 2.87 16.29 -16.62
C TRP A 144 2.48 17.28 -17.72
N ALA A 145 3.42 17.65 -18.59
CA ALA A 145 3.16 18.52 -19.74
C ALA A 145 2.47 17.81 -20.92
N ASN A 146 2.33 16.48 -20.85
CA ASN A 146 1.84 15.63 -21.93
C ASN A 146 2.70 15.73 -23.21
N LYS A 147 4.03 15.70 -23.05
CA LYS A 147 4.97 15.90 -24.15
C LYS A 147 6.09 14.86 -24.12
N VAL A 148 6.54 14.48 -25.31
CA VAL A 148 7.77 13.73 -25.55
C VAL A 148 8.54 14.44 -26.66
N PHE A 149 9.83 14.67 -26.46
CA PHE A 149 10.68 15.33 -27.45
C PHE A 149 12.14 14.87 -27.32
N PRO A 150 12.94 14.96 -28.40
CA PRO A 150 14.38 14.69 -28.34
C PRO A 150 15.07 15.59 -27.31
N ALA A 151 16.03 15.05 -26.56
CA ALA A 151 16.75 15.79 -25.52
C ALA A 151 17.45 17.04 -26.05
N SER A 152 17.84 17.07 -27.33
CA SER A 152 18.42 18.24 -27.99
C SER A 152 17.48 19.46 -28.06
N LEU A 153 16.17 19.26 -27.88
CA LEU A 153 15.16 20.33 -27.89
C LEU A 153 14.80 20.84 -26.48
N TYR A 154 15.54 20.45 -25.44
CA TYR A 154 15.20 20.81 -24.06
C TYR A 154 15.08 22.31 -23.83
N LEU A 155 15.93 23.14 -24.43
CA LEU A 155 15.88 24.61 -24.25
C LEU A 155 14.57 25.24 -24.76
N THR A 156 13.96 24.65 -25.78
CA THR A 156 12.74 25.20 -26.40
C THR A 156 11.47 24.52 -25.91
N GLU A 157 11.55 23.26 -25.47
CA GLU A 157 10.37 22.46 -25.11
C GLU A 157 10.19 22.26 -23.60
N LEU A 158 11.29 22.19 -22.84
CA LEU A 158 11.23 21.92 -21.40
C LEU A 158 10.82 23.18 -20.64
N LYS A 159 9.86 23.01 -19.73
CA LYS A 159 9.38 24.05 -18.83
C LYS A 159 9.63 23.67 -17.39
N ASN A 160 9.91 24.66 -16.56
CA ASN A 160 9.86 24.52 -15.10
C ASN A 160 8.43 24.82 -14.60
N TYR A 161 8.08 24.24 -13.46
CA TYR A 161 6.83 24.47 -12.75
C TYR A 161 7.11 25.23 -11.45
N TYR A 162 6.22 26.15 -11.10
CA TYR A 162 6.19 26.78 -9.78
C TYR A 162 4.75 27.14 -9.36
N SER A 163 4.56 27.46 -8.09
CA SER A 163 3.26 27.90 -7.57
C SER A 163 3.40 29.11 -6.68
N GLU A 164 2.47 30.04 -6.79
CA GLU A 164 2.40 31.23 -5.93
C GLU A 164 1.13 31.20 -5.10
N PHE A 165 1.21 31.73 -3.88
CA PHE A 165 0.04 31.88 -3.02
C PHE A 165 -0.75 33.11 -3.46
N ASP A 166 -2.03 32.89 -3.79
CA ASP A 166 -2.98 33.95 -4.08
C ASP A 166 -3.76 34.29 -2.81
N SER A 167 -3.52 35.50 -2.29
CA SER A 167 -4.15 36.00 -1.08
C SER A 167 -5.66 36.20 -1.22
N GLU A 168 -6.15 36.53 -2.43
CA GLU A 168 -7.58 36.78 -2.65
C GLU A 168 -8.39 35.49 -2.54
N SER A 169 -7.89 34.41 -3.15
CA SER A 169 -8.54 33.11 -3.08
C SER A 169 -8.11 32.24 -1.90
N SER A 170 -7.11 32.67 -1.10
CA SER A 170 -6.51 31.87 -0.03
C SER A 170 -6.13 30.45 -0.50
N SER A 171 -5.57 30.38 -1.71
CA SER A 171 -5.15 29.16 -2.37
C SER A 171 -3.88 29.44 -3.17
N TYR A 172 -3.40 28.47 -3.93
CA TYR A 172 -2.22 28.67 -4.77
C TYR A 172 -2.59 28.52 -6.23
N LEU A 173 -1.92 29.29 -7.07
CA LEU A 173 -2.00 29.21 -8.52
C LEU A 173 -0.71 28.60 -9.07
N ASN A 174 -0.87 27.84 -10.14
CA ASN A 174 0.17 27.06 -10.79
C ASN A 174 0.68 27.82 -12.02
N TYR A 175 1.99 27.87 -12.21
CA TYR A 175 2.62 28.57 -13.32
C TYR A 175 3.72 27.73 -13.95
N THR A 176 4.14 28.15 -15.14
CA THR A 176 5.29 27.59 -15.83
C THR A 176 6.19 28.70 -16.33
N GLU A 177 7.48 28.42 -16.35
CA GLU A 177 8.47 29.25 -17.04
C GLU A 177 9.32 28.35 -17.95
N ASP A 178 9.97 28.94 -18.95
CA ASP A 178 10.86 28.19 -19.83
C ASP A 178 12.15 27.79 -19.10
N PHE A 179 12.80 26.72 -19.55
CA PHE A 179 14.06 26.29 -18.97
C PHE A 179 15.16 27.34 -19.19
N ASP A 180 15.70 27.89 -18.11
CA ASP A 180 16.77 28.89 -18.13
C ASP A 180 18.08 28.26 -17.62
N VAL A 181 19.08 28.09 -18.49
CA VAL A 181 20.39 27.49 -18.13
C VAL A 181 21.16 28.27 -17.08
N GLN A 182 20.82 29.54 -16.83
CA GLN A 182 21.44 30.33 -15.76
C GLN A 182 20.83 30.06 -14.39
N LYS A 183 19.60 29.52 -14.36
CA LYS A 183 18.84 29.23 -13.13
C LYS A 183 18.67 27.74 -12.87
N HIS A 184 18.62 26.95 -13.93
CA HIS A 184 18.16 25.57 -13.90
C HIS A 184 19.25 24.61 -14.34
N VAL A 185 19.32 23.47 -13.63
CA VAL A 185 20.20 22.34 -13.96
C VAL A 185 19.38 21.07 -13.94
N LEU A 186 19.56 20.20 -14.94
CA LEU A 186 18.97 18.86 -14.93
C LEU A 186 19.86 17.91 -14.14
N GLN A 187 19.26 17.19 -13.19
CA GLN A 187 19.99 16.22 -12.36
C GLN A 187 19.14 14.96 -12.14
N PRO A 188 19.73 13.75 -12.10
CA PRO A 188 19.01 12.55 -11.67
C PRO A 188 18.36 12.75 -10.31
N CYS A 189 17.14 12.24 -10.12
CA CYS A 189 16.43 12.35 -8.83
C CYS A 189 17.14 11.56 -7.73
N SER A 190 17.51 10.30 -8.02
CA SER A 190 18.24 9.43 -7.12
C SER A 190 19.02 8.37 -7.91
N ALA A 191 19.95 7.68 -7.24
CA ALA A 191 20.68 6.55 -7.83
C ALA A 191 19.80 5.29 -8.02
N THR A 192 18.58 5.28 -7.49
CA THR A 192 17.67 4.12 -7.50
C THR A 192 16.45 4.32 -8.39
N GLU A 193 16.11 5.55 -8.76
CA GLU A 193 15.01 5.87 -9.69
C GLU A 193 15.45 5.74 -11.16
N ASN A 194 15.95 4.56 -11.52
CA ASN A 194 16.30 4.21 -12.89
C ASN A 194 15.92 2.76 -13.23
N SER A 195 15.65 2.53 -14.50
CA SER A 195 15.17 1.26 -15.03
C SER A 195 16.17 0.11 -14.82
N ILE A 196 17.48 0.37 -14.86
CA ILE A 196 18.51 -0.65 -14.61
C ILE A 196 18.42 -1.14 -13.15
N TYR A 197 18.38 -0.21 -12.20
CA TYR A 197 18.26 -0.51 -10.78
C TYR A 197 16.96 -1.27 -10.51
N ILE A 198 15.83 -0.77 -11.04
CA ILE A 198 14.51 -1.40 -10.89
C ILE A 198 14.53 -2.81 -11.50
N ARG A 199 15.04 -3.03 -12.72
CA ARG A 199 15.12 -4.36 -13.35
C ARG A 199 16.05 -5.32 -12.61
N THR A 200 17.23 -4.84 -12.23
CA THR A 200 18.24 -5.65 -11.52
C THR A 200 17.67 -6.18 -10.22
N HIS A 201 17.01 -5.30 -9.48
CA HIS A 201 16.42 -5.71 -8.23
C HIS A 201 15.03 -6.31 -8.41
N ARG A 202 14.35 -6.13 -9.54
CA ARG A 202 13.15 -6.91 -9.90
C ARG A 202 13.47 -8.37 -10.16
N SER A 203 14.59 -8.68 -10.81
CA SER A 203 15.00 -10.07 -11.07
C SER A 203 15.46 -10.77 -9.78
N LYS A 204 16.26 -10.08 -8.95
CA LYS A 204 16.54 -10.51 -7.57
C LYS A 204 15.26 -10.55 -6.74
N SER A 205 14.34 -9.60 -6.98
CA SER A 205 13.03 -9.60 -6.37
C SER A 205 12.20 -10.75 -6.89
N GLN A 206 12.31 -11.32 -8.08
CA GLN A 206 11.36 -12.38 -8.45
C GLN A 206 11.53 -13.62 -7.57
N ALA A 207 12.77 -14.04 -7.30
CA ALA A 207 13.06 -15.09 -6.32
C ALA A 207 12.72 -14.63 -4.88
N HIS A 208 12.99 -13.37 -4.55
CA HIS A 208 12.72 -12.82 -3.23
C HIS A 208 11.23 -12.54 -2.97
N LEU A 209 10.50 -11.86 -3.84
CA LEU A 209 9.03 -11.82 -4.02
C LEU A 209 8.45 -13.22 -3.93
N LYS A 210 8.99 -14.23 -4.62
CA LYS A 210 8.52 -15.61 -4.41
C LYS A 210 8.70 -16.03 -2.96
N LYS A 211 9.87 -15.81 -2.33
CA LYS A 211 10.11 -16.09 -0.90
C LYS A 211 9.15 -15.30 0.02
N VAL A 212 8.86 -14.05 -0.31
CA VAL A 212 7.95 -13.15 0.42
C VAL A 212 6.51 -13.62 0.28
N THR A 213 6.08 -13.92 -0.94
CA THR A 213 4.77 -14.50 -1.24
C THR A 213 4.61 -15.84 -0.54
N ASP A 214 5.56 -16.76 -0.66
CA ASP A 214 5.54 -18.06 0.02
C ASP A 214 5.43 -17.88 1.54
N MET A 215 6.15 -16.92 2.12
CA MET A 215 6.05 -16.56 3.53
C MET A 215 4.67 -15.98 3.89
N PHE A 216 4.13 -15.05 3.10
CA PHE A 216 2.81 -14.47 3.31
C PHE A 216 1.72 -15.52 3.18
N GLU A 217 1.76 -16.36 2.15
CA GLU A 217 0.85 -17.49 1.97
C GLU A 217 0.91 -18.42 3.18
N LYS A 218 2.11 -18.80 3.63
CA LYS A 218 2.28 -19.64 4.83
C LYS A 218 1.65 -18.99 6.07
N LYS A 219 1.90 -17.70 6.31
CA LYS A 219 1.30 -16.95 7.43
C LYS A 219 -0.22 -16.87 7.32
N SER A 220 -0.74 -16.56 6.13
CA SER A 220 -2.17 -16.43 5.85
C SER A 220 -2.91 -17.75 6.00
N VAL A 221 -2.34 -18.87 5.52
CA VAL A 221 -2.89 -20.22 5.69
C VAL A 221 -2.94 -20.59 7.18
N GLN A 222 -1.85 -20.36 7.93
CA GLN A 222 -1.84 -20.62 9.36
C GLN A 222 -2.85 -19.76 10.13
N MET A 223 -2.98 -18.48 9.75
CA MET A 223 -3.97 -17.56 10.33
C MET A 223 -5.40 -18.04 10.03
N ALA A 224 -5.69 -18.40 8.78
CA ALA A 224 -6.98 -18.95 8.36
C ALA A 224 -7.33 -20.22 9.13
N GLN A 225 -6.37 -21.15 9.30
CA GLN A 225 -6.55 -22.36 10.10
C GLN A 225 -6.88 -22.04 11.56
N ALA A 226 -6.16 -21.09 12.17
CA ALA A 226 -6.40 -20.66 13.55
C ALA A 226 -7.80 -20.03 13.72
N ILE A 227 -8.19 -19.15 12.80
CA ILE A 227 -9.51 -18.49 12.76
C ILE A 227 -10.62 -19.54 12.61
N ASN A 228 -10.49 -20.48 11.68
CA ASN A 228 -11.49 -21.51 11.43
C ASN A 228 -11.64 -22.47 12.61
N LEU A 229 -10.54 -22.88 13.25
CA LEU A 229 -10.56 -23.72 14.44
C LEU A 229 -11.27 -23.01 15.61
N LEU A 230 -10.95 -21.72 15.83
CA LEU A 230 -11.61 -20.92 16.86
C LEU A 230 -13.11 -20.79 16.58
N HIS A 231 -13.47 -20.48 15.33
CA HIS A 231 -14.86 -20.39 14.88
C HIS A 231 -15.62 -21.69 15.16
N GLU A 232 -15.08 -22.84 14.76
CA GLU A 232 -15.69 -24.15 14.98
C GLU A 232 -15.91 -24.44 16.48
N LYS A 233 -14.89 -24.20 17.32
CA LYS A 233 -14.97 -24.41 18.77
C LYS A 233 -16.06 -23.53 19.40
N LEU A 234 -16.12 -22.25 19.03
CA LEU A 234 -17.10 -21.30 19.54
C LEU A 234 -18.51 -21.59 19.02
N GLN A 235 -18.66 -21.97 17.76
CA GLN A 235 -19.96 -22.36 17.17
C GLN A 235 -20.53 -23.59 17.88
N ASN A 236 -19.70 -24.61 18.10
CA ASN A 236 -20.09 -25.81 18.85
C ASN A 236 -20.51 -25.48 20.28
N LEU A 237 -19.81 -24.55 20.93
CA LEU A 237 -20.18 -24.09 22.27
C LEU A 237 -21.49 -23.29 22.27
N ALA A 238 -21.68 -22.38 21.31
CA ALA A 238 -22.91 -21.62 21.14
C ALA A 238 -24.12 -22.54 20.91
N ASN A 239 -23.99 -23.55 20.04
CA ASN A 239 -25.06 -24.52 19.76
C ASN A 239 -25.43 -25.32 21.03
N ARG A 240 -24.42 -25.79 21.78
CA ARG A 240 -24.63 -26.50 23.05
C ARG A 240 -25.30 -25.63 24.11
N LEU A 241 -24.95 -24.34 24.19
CA LEU A 241 -25.58 -23.40 25.11
C LEU A 241 -27.02 -23.08 24.68
N ALA A 242 -27.25 -22.82 23.40
CA ALA A 242 -28.57 -22.57 22.84
C ALA A 242 -29.52 -23.74 23.09
N GLN A 243 -29.07 -24.98 22.87
CA GLN A 243 -29.87 -26.17 23.15
C GLN A 243 -30.20 -26.34 24.64
N LYS A 244 -29.27 -25.97 25.53
CA LYS A 244 -29.44 -26.13 26.99
C LYS A 244 -30.15 -24.98 27.67
N ARG A 245 -30.10 -23.78 27.11
CA ARG A 245 -30.46 -22.52 27.79
C ARG A 245 -31.32 -21.57 26.96
N GLY A 246 -31.49 -21.83 25.68
CA GLY A 246 -32.16 -20.93 24.74
C GLY A 246 -31.18 -20.06 23.96
N ALA A 247 -31.62 -19.63 22.78
CA ALA A 247 -30.85 -18.78 21.87
C ALA A 247 -30.58 -17.38 22.45
N GLU A 248 -31.50 -16.89 23.29
CA GLU A 248 -31.46 -15.56 23.92
C GLU A 248 -30.71 -15.53 25.27
N ASP A 249 -30.15 -16.66 25.73
CA ASP A 249 -29.32 -16.68 26.94
C ASP A 249 -28.10 -15.75 26.76
N GLU A 250 -27.80 -14.93 27.78
CA GLU A 250 -26.73 -13.93 27.72
C GLU A 250 -25.39 -14.51 27.25
N LYS A 251 -25.09 -15.78 27.59
CA LYS A 251 -23.84 -16.43 27.15
C LYS A 251 -23.90 -16.87 25.70
N THR A 252 -25.05 -17.36 25.24
CA THR A 252 -25.26 -17.69 23.83
C THR A 252 -25.09 -16.43 22.97
N VAL A 253 -25.72 -15.32 23.38
CA VAL A 253 -25.59 -14.01 22.72
C VAL A 253 -24.14 -13.54 22.74
N ALA A 254 -23.46 -13.60 23.89
CA ALA A 254 -22.05 -13.20 24.00
C ALA A 254 -21.13 -13.97 23.04
N ILE A 255 -21.29 -15.29 22.93
CA ILE A 255 -20.49 -16.10 21.99
C ILE A 255 -20.83 -15.78 20.54
N ARG A 256 -22.10 -15.58 20.20
CA ARG A 256 -22.52 -15.18 18.84
C ARG A 256 -21.94 -13.82 18.44
N THR A 257 -21.84 -12.88 19.37
CA THR A 257 -21.15 -11.59 19.15
C THR A 257 -19.66 -11.78 18.87
N ILE A 258 -19.00 -12.76 19.50
CA ILE A 258 -17.60 -13.07 19.19
C ILE A 258 -17.50 -13.69 17.78
N LEU A 259 -18.41 -14.61 17.44
CA LEU A 259 -18.46 -15.27 16.13
C LEU A 259 -18.67 -14.27 14.98
N SER A 260 -19.51 -13.24 15.15
CA SER A 260 -19.70 -12.22 14.10
C SER A 260 -18.43 -11.42 13.82
N VAL A 261 -17.63 -11.10 14.84
CA VAL A 261 -16.34 -10.43 14.67
C VAL A 261 -15.31 -11.37 14.01
N ILE A 262 -15.35 -12.67 14.32
CA ILE A 262 -14.48 -13.67 13.69
C ILE A 262 -14.80 -13.83 12.20
N ALA A 263 -16.08 -13.74 11.81
CA ALA A 263 -16.50 -13.82 10.41
C ALA A 263 -15.88 -12.69 9.57
N GLU A 264 -15.69 -11.48 10.12
CA GLU A 264 -14.95 -10.40 9.46
C GLU A 264 -13.50 -10.82 9.15
N ALA A 265 -12.86 -11.57 10.04
CA ALA A 265 -11.47 -12.02 9.88
C ALA A 265 -11.30 -13.13 8.83
N GLN A 266 -12.37 -13.88 8.51
CA GLN A 266 -12.36 -14.96 7.51
C GLN A 266 -12.24 -14.46 6.06
N GLN A 267 -12.33 -13.16 5.81
CA GLN A 267 -12.11 -12.56 4.49
C GLN A 267 -10.71 -12.88 3.91
N ILE A 268 -9.75 -13.28 4.75
CA ILE A 268 -8.43 -13.75 4.29
C ILE A 268 -8.53 -14.94 3.33
N ASN A 269 -9.54 -15.79 3.48
CA ASN A 269 -9.74 -16.95 2.60
C ASN A 269 -10.06 -16.50 1.17
N THR A 270 -10.87 -15.45 1.01
CA THR A 270 -11.21 -14.88 -0.29
C THR A 270 -9.99 -14.25 -0.99
N VAL A 271 -9.03 -13.73 -0.22
CA VAL A 271 -7.77 -13.21 -0.78
C VAL A 271 -6.86 -14.36 -1.25
N LEU A 272 -6.85 -15.48 -0.53
CA LEU A 272 -6.07 -16.67 -0.91
C LEU A 272 -6.64 -17.40 -2.13
N GLU A 273 -7.95 -17.31 -2.36
CA GLU A 273 -8.65 -17.95 -3.48
C GLU A 273 -8.49 -17.18 -4.81
N ASN A 274 -8.37 -15.85 -4.77
CA ASN A 274 -8.23 -15.00 -5.97
C ASN A 274 -6.77 -14.83 -6.44
N ARG A 275 -6.09 -15.95 -6.74
CA ARG A 275 -4.67 -15.97 -7.15
C ARG A 275 -4.37 -15.35 -8.52
N GLU A 276 -5.35 -15.27 -9.40
CA GLU A 276 -5.17 -14.89 -10.82
C GLU A 276 -4.90 -13.39 -11.05
N TYR A 277 -5.07 -12.52 -10.05
CA TYR A 277 -4.93 -11.05 -10.17
C TYR A 277 -3.59 -10.48 -9.68
N LEU A 278 -2.57 -11.33 -9.51
CA LEU A 278 -1.47 -11.09 -8.57
C LEU A 278 -0.14 -10.59 -9.16
N GLU A 279 -0.03 -10.29 -10.46
CA GLU A 279 1.30 -10.14 -11.08
C GLU A 279 2.05 -8.82 -10.81
N ASN A 280 1.42 -7.75 -10.30
CA ASN A 280 2.12 -6.45 -10.20
C ASN A 280 2.09 -5.76 -8.81
N TYR A 281 1.29 -6.23 -7.84
CA TYR A 281 1.10 -5.57 -6.53
C TYR A 281 0.99 -6.53 -5.34
N LEU A 282 1.59 -7.72 -5.51
CA LEU A 282 1.42 -8.88 -4.65
C LEU A 282 1.73 -8.64 -3.16
N PRO A 283 2.88 -8.06 -2.76
CA PRO A 283 3.23 -8.00 -1.35
C PRO A 283 2.32 -7.07 -0.55
N LEU A 284 1.99 -5.89 -1.11
CA LEU A 284 1.21 -4.87 -0.40
C LEU A 284 -0.24 -5.28 -0.17
N LYS A 285 -0.88 -5.90 -1.16
CA LYS A 285 -2.25 -6.41 -1.02
C LYS A 285 -2.32 -7.59 -0.05
N LEU A 286 -1.36 -8.52 -0.13
CA LEU A 286 -1.27 -9.64 0.82
C LEU A 286 -1.03 -9.14 2.24
N GLU A 287 -0.18 -8.14 2.41
CA GLU A 287 0.10 -7.53 3.72
C GLU A 287 -1.12 -6.79 4.27
N SER A 288 -1.79 -5.96 3.46
CA SER A 288 -3.01 -5.26 3.88
C SER A 288 -4.11 -6.23 4.31
N ALA A 289 -4.28 -7.34 3.57
CA ALA A 289 -5.19 -8.41 3.94
C ALA A 289 -4.80 -9.08 5.26
N LEU A 290 -3.53 -9.48 5.40
CA LEU A 290 -3.01 -10.08 6.62
C LEU A 290 -3.19 -9.14 7.83
N ASN A 291 -2.92 -7.85 7.67
CA ASN A 291 -3.07 -6.82 8.70
C ASN A 291 -4.53 -6.62 9.08
N SER A 292 -5.43 -6.62 8.10
CA SER A 292 -6.87 -6.51 8.37
C SER A 292 -7.38 -7.71 9.15
N SER A 293 -6.96 -8.93 8.79
CA SER A 293 -7.29 -10.14 9.54
C SER A 293 -6.66 -10.18 10.93
N GLN A 294 -5.41 -9.74 11.10
CA GLN A 294 -4.79 -9.62 12.42
C GLN A 294 -5.53 -8.63 13.31
N ARG A 295 -5.96 -7.47 12.77
CA ARG A 295 -6.75 -6.47 13.50
C ARG A 295 -8.14 -7.02 13.86
N ALA A 296 -8.82 -7.66 12.93
CA ALA A 296 -10.11 -8.30 13.18
C ALA A 296 -10.00 -9.39 14.26
N PHE A 297 -8.93 -10.20 14.21
CA PHE A 297 -8.65 -11.21 15.21
C PHE A 297 -8.35 -10.59 16.59
N ALA A 298 -7.52 -9.55 16.66
CA ALA A 298 -7.26 -8.82 17.90
C ALA A 298 -8.55 -8.19 18.48
N LYS A 299 -9.43 -7.66 17.62
CA LYS A 299 -10.77 -7.16 17.99
C LYS A 299 -11.66 -8.28 18.53
N ALA A 300 -11.59 -9.49 17.96
CA ALA A 300 -12.31 -10.66 18.48
C ALA A 300 -11.80 -11.05 19.88
N LEU A 301 -10.47 -11.10 20.08
CA LEU A 301 -9.87 -11.34 21.40
C LEU A 301 -10.30 -10.29 22.42
N ALA A 302 -10.20 -9.00 22.08
CA ALA A 302 -10.63 -7.90 22.95
C ALA A 302 -12.12 -7.96 23.29
N THR A 303 -12.95 -8.34 22.32
CA THR A 303 -14.39 -8.53 22.52
C THR A 303 -14.66 -9.72 23.44
N ALA A 304 -13.94 -10.83 23.26
CA ALA A 304 -14.07 -11.98 24.13
C ALA A 304 -13.63 -11.70 25.57
N SER A 305 -12.53 -10.95 25.76
CA SER A 305 -12.11 -10.47 27.09
C SER A 305 -13.15 -9.58 27.75
N ARG A 306 -13.79 -8.66 27.00
CA ARG A 306 -14.90 -7.85 27.52
C ARG A 306 -16.10 -8.71 27.92
N GLN A 307 -16.37 -9.77 27.16
CA GLN A 307 -17.45 -10.72 27.46
C GLN A 307 -17.08 -11.73 28.56
N GLN A 308 -15.84 -11.74 29.07
CA GLN A 308 -15.41 -12.67 30.09
C GLN A 308 -16.27 -12.58 31.36
N GLN A 309 -16.68 -11.37 31.76
CA GLN A 309 -17.59 -11.19 32.89
C GLN A 309 -18.93 -11.89 32.66
N THR A 310 -19.53 -11.74 31.47
CA THR A 310 -20.78 -12.41 31.08
C THR A 310 -20.60 -13.93 31.03
N LEU A 311 -19.50 -14.41 30.46
CA LEU A 311 -19.18 -15.83 30.34
C LEU A 311 -18.88 -16.49 31.69
N GLY A 312 -18.36 -15.72 32.65
CA GLY A 312 -18.03 -16.16 34.00
C GLY A 312 -19.19 -16.17 34.99
N LYS A 313 -20.35 -15.57 34.64
CA LYS A 313 -21.56 -15.68 35.48
C LYS A 313 -22.01 -17.14 35.63
N HIS A 314 -22.13 -17.65 36.84
CA HIS A 314 -22.72 -18.98 37.07
C HIS A 314 -24.25 -18.96 36.82
N ARG A 315 -24.85 -20.11 36.48
CA ARG A 315 -26.27 -20.24 36.07
C ARG A 315 -27.25 -19.76 37.12
N VAL A 316 -26.92 -19.97 38.39
CA VAL A 316 -27.71 -19.46 39.49
C VAL A 316 -27.20 -18.05 39.72
N ALA A 317 -28.05 -17.05 39.48
CA ALA A 317 -27.89 -15.73 40.08
C ALA A 317 -28.08 -15.89 41.60
N TYR A 318 -27.16 -16.61 42.22
CA TYR A 318 -26.80 -16.37 43.59
C TYR A 318 -26.55 -14.87 43.67
N SER A 319 -27.18 -14.19 44.63
CA SER A 319 -26.86 -12.78 44.88
C SER A 319 -25.35 -12.63 44.89
N LYS A 320 -24.82 -11.44 44.56
CA LYS A 320 -23.37 -11.18 44.67
C LYS A 320 -22.80 -11.65 46.02
N ASP A 321 -23.63 -11.79 47.04
CA ASP A 321 -23.32 -12.22 48.41
C ASP A 321 -23.47 -13.73 48.70
N SER A 322 -23.82 -14.59 47.73
CA SER A 322 -23.96 -16.02 48.07
C SER A 322 -22.60 -16.68 48.30
N LEU A 323 -22.52 -17.39 49.42
CA LEU A 323 -21.38 -18.21 49.84
C LEU A 323 -20.97 -19.24 48.79
N VAL A 324 -21.90 -19.75 47.98
CA VAL A 324 -21.59 -20.72 46.92
C VAL A 324 -20.80 -20.06 45.81
N ASN A 325 -21.15 -18.84 45.42
CA ASN A 325 -20.40 -18.09 44.40
C ASN A 325 -19.01 -17.70 44.91
N HIS A 326 -18.92 -17.23 46.17
CA HIS A 326 -17.64 -16.95 46.82
C HIS A 326 -16.77 -18.19 46.94
N ALA A 327 -17.32 -19.34 47.32
CA ALA A 327 -16.60 -20.60 47.40
C ALA A 327 -16.10 -21.06 46.02
N LEU A 328 -16.95 -20.99 44.98
CA LEU A 328 -16.54 -21.36 43.61
C LEU A 328 -15.43 -20.45 43.07
N LEU A 329 -15.49 -19.13 43.34
CA LEU A 329 -14.44 -18.19 42.98
C LEU A 329 -13.16 -18.42 43.81
N PHE A 330 -13.29 -18.66 45.11
CA PHE A 330 -12.19 -18.96 46.03
C PHE A 330 -11.41 -20.21 45.62
N PHE A 331 -12.10 -21.24 45.14
CA PHE A 331 -11.48 -22.47 44.62
C PHE A 331 -11.12 -22.40 43.12
N HIS A 332 -11.18 -21.22 42.50
CA HIS A 332 -10.90 -21.02 41.06
C HIS A 332 -11.71 -21.95 40.14
N ARG A 333 -12.95 -22.29 40.52
CA ARG A 333 -13.86 -23.15 39.75
C ARG A 333 -14.75 -22.31 38.83
N TYR A 334 -14.16 -21.89 37.71
CA TYR A 334 -14.86 -21.15 36.65
C TYR A 334 -15.93 -22.02 35.95
N PRO A 335 -17.03 -21.41 35.44
CA PRO A 335 -17.99 -22.14 34.61
C PRO A 335 -17.30 -22.79 33.43
N LYS A 336 -17.72 -24.02 33.08
CA LYS A 336 -17.17 -24.75 31.92
C LYS A 336 -17.21 -23.93 30.62
N SER A 337 -18.22 -23.08 30.44
CA SER A 337 -18.31 -22.17 29.29
C SER A 337 -17.19 -21.13 29.27
N GLU A 338 -16.87 -20.52 30.42
CA GLU A 338 -15.78 -19.56 30.53
C GLU A 338 -14.43 -20.25 30.28
N LYS A 339 -14.21 -21.39 30.93
CA LYS A 339 -12.97 -22.16 30.77
C LYS A 339 -12.73 -22.58 29.32
N LEU A 340 -13.73 -23.15 28.64
CA LEU A 340 -13.60 -23.59 27.25
C LEU A 340 -13.40 -22.42 26.28
N THR A 341 -14.12 -21.31 26.49
CA THR A 341 -13.91 -20.10 25.67
C THR A 341 -12.50 -19.54 25.89
N TYR A 342 -12.05 -19.45 27.14
CA TYR A 342 -10.71 -18.95 27.47
C TYR A 342 -9.60 -19.83 26.89
N GLU A 343 -9.73 -21.16 27.01
CA GLU A 343 -8.78 -22.12 26.42
C GLU A 343 -8.69 -21.97 24.90
N ALA A 344 -9.84 -21.87 24.21
CA ALA A 344 -9.88 -21.69 22.76
C ALA A 344 -9.24 -20.36 22.33
N LEU A 345 -9.47 -19.27 23.07
CA LEU A 345 -8.87 -17.96 22.78
C LEU A 345 -7.36 -17.97 23.03
N ARG A 346 -6.90 -18.57 24.14
CA ARG A 346 -5.47 -18.64 24.48
C ARG A 346 -4.68 -19.45 23.46
N GLU A 347 -5.24 -20.58 23.01
CA GLU A 347 -4.65 -21.40 21.96
C GLU A 347 -4.51 -20.59 20.65
N ALA A 348 -5.56 -19.88 20.26
CA ALA A 348 -5.55 -19.07 19.06
C ALA A 348 -4.59 -17.85 19.18
N GLU A 349 -4.48 -17.23 20.36
CA GLU A 349 -3.49 -16.16 20.64
C GLU A 349 -2.05 -16.68 20.53
N GLN A 350 -1.77 -17.88 21.04
CA GLN A 350 -0.46 -18.52 20.91
C GLN A 350 -0.12 -18.78 19.44
N THR A 351 -1.07 -19.27 18.64
CA THR A 351 -0.87 -19.46 17.20
C THR A 351 -0.54 -18.14 16.50
N VAL A 352 -1.23 -17.04 16.83
CA VAL A 352 -0.91 -15.72 16.25
C VAL A 352 0.47 -15.22 16.65
N LYS A 353 0.90 -15.43 17.90
CA LYS A 353 2.26 -15.10 18.34
C LYS A 353 3.31 -15.89 17.56
N GLN A 354 3.06 -17.17 17.28
CA GLN A 354 3.92 -17.99 16.45
C GLN A 354 3.97 -17.48 14.99
N ILE A 355 2.82 -17.13 14.39
CA ILE A 355 2.76 -16.57 13.03
C ILE A 355 3.59 -15.28 12.93
N LYS A 356 3.54 -14.41 13.96
CA LYS A 356 4.35 -13.18 14.01
C LYS A 356 5.84 -13.44 14.06
N SER A 357 6.28 -14.55 14.68
CA SER A 357 7.70 -14.92 14.75
C SER A 357 8.27 -15.51 13.44
N ILE A 358 7.44 -15.79 12.44
CA ILE A 358 7.92 -16.24 11.12
C ILE A 358 8.54 -15.04 10.40
N GLY A 359 9.85 -14.86 10.54
CA GLY A 359 10.64 -13.90 9.76
C GLY A 359 11.26 -14.53 8.51
N LEU A 360 11.83 -13.69 7.65
CA LEU A 360 12.78 -14.15 6.64
C LEU A 360 14.06 -14.57 7.36
N GLN A 361 14.25 -15.88 7.52
CA GLN A 361 15.55 -16.45 7.86
C GLN A 361 16.46 -16.50 6.64
#